data_AF-A0A699SMI8-F1
#
_entry.id   AF-A0A699SMI8-F1
#
_cell.length_a   1.000
_cell.length_b   1.000
_cell.length_c   1.000
_cell.angle_alpha   90.00
_cell.angle_beta   90.00
_cell.angle_gamma   90.00
#
_symmetry.space_group_name_H-M   'P 1'
#
loop_
_entity.id
_entity.type
_entity.pdbx_description
1 polymer ?
#
loop_
_entity_poly.entity_id
_entity_poly.type
_entity_poly.pdbx_seq_one_letter_code
_entity_poly.pdbx_strand_id
1 'polypeptide(L)' 'HEERAFVLKFSAIEIYNEAIRDLLSTENIPLRVLDDPEKGTIIERLTEETLRDWSHLKQLLSVCEAQRKVGETSLNETSS' A
#
# COMPACT_ATOMS: atom_id res chain seq x y z
N HIS A 1 22.19 29.22 -4.45
CA HIS A 1 21.47 27.96 -4.68
C HIS A 1 20.31 27.93 -3.70
N GLU A 2 19.07 28.05 -4.15
CA GLU A 2 17.93 27.71 -3.30
C GLU A 2 18.03 26.22 -2.96
N GLU A 3 18.03 25.90 -1.67
CA GLU A 3 17.92 24.52 -1.20
C GLU A 3 16.59 23.96 -1.70
N ARG A 4 16.66 22.93 -2.56
CA ARG A 4 15.48 22.22 -3.01
C ARG A 4 14.94 21.37 -1.87
N ALA A 5 13.72 21.65 -1.42
CA ALA A 5 12.98 20.76 -0.54
C ALA A 5 12.32 19.67 -1.36
N PHE A 6 12.50 18.41 -0.94
CA PHE A 6 11.87 17.25 -1.57
C PHE A 6 10.96 16.55 -0.56
N VAL A 7 9.84 16.04 -1.05
CA VAL A 7 8.94 15.16 -0.31
C VAL A 7 8.87 13.85 -1.07
N LEU A 8 9.13 12.74 -0.37
CA LEU A 8 9.01 11.41 -0.93
C LEU A 8 7.89 10.68 -0.19
N LYS A 9 6.94 10.14 -0.94
CA LYS A 9 5.81 9.36 -0.41
C LYS A 9 5.94 7.90 -0.80
N PHE A 10 5.46 7.02 0.06
CA PHE A 10 5.49 5.58 -0.12
C PHE A 10 4.09 4.99 0.07
N SER A 11 3.71 4.11 -0.85
CA SER A 11 2.50 3.30 -0.78
C SER A 11 2.84 1.88 -1.20
N ALA A 12 2.11 0.90 -0.65
CA ALA A 12 2.29 -0.50 -0.98
C ALA A 12 0.94 -1.19 -1.10
N ILE A 13 0.74 -1.91 -2.22
CA ILE A 13 -0.47 -2.68 -2.48
C ILE A 13 -0.14 -4.14 -2.75
N GLU A 14 -1.08 -5.01 -2.43
CA GLU A 14 -1.11 -6.40 -2.86
C GLU A 14 -2.30 -6.58 -3.81
N ILE A 15 -2.12 -7.39 -4.86
CA ILE A 15 -3.19 -7.79 -5.76
C ILE A 15 -3.31 -9.30 -5.67
N TYR A 16 -4.44 -9.77 -5.19
CA TYR A 16 -4.74 -11.19 -5.04
C TYR A 16 -6.20 -11.45 -5.41
N ASN A 17 -6.44 -12.46 -6.25
CA ASN A 17 -7.76 -12.82 -6.74
C ASN A 17 -8.59 -11.61 -7.22
N GLU A 18 -7.97 -10.74 -8.03
CA GLU A 18 -8.57 -9.50 -8.57
C GLU A 18 -8.97 -8.45 -7.53
N ALA A 19 -8.69 -8.67 -6.24
CA ALA A 19 -8.85 -7.68 -5.18
C ALA A 19 -7.52 -6.97 -4.91
N ILE A 20 -7.58 -5.64 -4.78
CA ILE A 20 -6.45 -4.81 -4.35
C ILE A 20 -6.55 -4.62 -2.85
N ARG A 21 -5.45 -4.79 -2.12
CA ARG A 21 -5.38 -4.53 -0.68
C ARG A 21 -4.24 -3.55 -0.38
N ASP A 22 -4.48 -2.67 0.58
CA ASP A 22 -3.44 -1.81 1.15
C ASP A 22 -2.56 -2.60 2.15
N LEU A 23 -1.25 -2.62 1.93
CA LEU A 23 -0.29 -3.30 2.82
C LEU A 23 0.21 -2.40 3.97
N LEU A 24 -0.11 -1.10 3.92
CA LEU A 24 0.18 -0.15 5.00
C LEU A 24 -1.02 0.08 5.92
N SER A 25 -2.23 -0.30 5.48
CA SER A 25 -3.42 -0.30 6.31
C SER A 25 -3.55 -1.59 7.13
N THR A 26 -4.01 -1.46 8.36
CA THR A 26 -4.43 -2.61 9.17
C THR A 26 -5.82 -3.13 8.77
N GLU A 27 -6.57 -2.35 7.98
CA GLU A 27 -7.88 -2.76 7.49
C GLU A 27 -7.71 -3.70 6.29
N ASN A 28 -8.23 -4.93 6.41
CA ASN A 28 -8.23 -5.91 5.33
C ASN A 28 -9.45 -5.72 4.41
N ILE A 29 -9.63 -4.50 3.90
CA ILE A 29 -10.75 -4.13 3.05
C ILE A 29 -10.22 -3.94 1.61
N PRO A 30 -10.83 -4.58 0.60
CA PRO A 30 -10.46 -4.36 -0.79
C PRO A 30 -10.58 -2.88 -1.17
N LEU A 31 -9.50 -2.33 -1.76
CA LEU A 31 -9.45 -0.97 -2.28
C LEU A 31 -10.26 -0.87 -3.57
N ARG A 32 -10.93 0.28 -3.73
CA ARG A 32 -11.70 0.58 -4.93
C ARG A 32 -10.82 1.24 -5.97
N VAL A 33 -10.94 0.74 -7.20
CA VAL A 33 -10.34 1.36 -8.38
C VAL A 33 -11.36 2.26 -9.03
N LEU A 34 -10.95 3.48 -9.37
CA LEU A 34 -11.75 4.50 -10.02
C LEU A 34 -11.01 4.96 -11.28
N ASP A 35 -11.73 5.17 -12.38
CA ASP A 35 -11.15 5.81 -13.56
C ASP A 35 -11.47 7.30 -13.55
N ASP A 36 -10.43 8.13 -13.45
CA ASP A 36 -10.51 9.58 -13.56
C ASP A 36 -10.12 10.01 -14.98
N PRO A 37 -10.93 10.85 -15.65
CA PRO A 37 -10.70 11.22 -17.05
C PRO A 37 -9.43 12.04 -17.29
N GLU A 38 -8.87 12.69 -16.26
CA GLU A 38 -7.64 13.49 -16.36
C GLU A 38 -6.42 12.76 -15.77
N LYS A 39 -6.61 12.06 -14.65
CA LYS A 39 -5.55 11.43 -13.86
C LYS A 39 -5.35 9.95 -14.18
N GLY A 40 -6.24 9.37 -14.98
CA GLY A 40 -6.27 7.94 -15.27
C GLY A 40 -6.80 7.12 -14.10
N THR A 41 -6.36 5.87 -14.00
CA THR A 41 -6.81 4.96 -12.95
C THR A 41 -6.26 5.37 -11.58
N ILE A 42 -7.15 5.58 -10.62
CA ILE A 42 -6.87 5.97 -9.24
C ILE A 42 -7.32 4.85 -8.29
N ILE A 43 -6.55 4.61 -7.24
CA ILE A 43 -6.95 3.75 -6.12
C ILE A 43 -7.47 4.64 -5.00
N GLU A 44 -8.75 4.50 -4.64
CA GLU A 44 -9.35 5.27 -3.55
C GLU A 44 -8.78 4.82 -2.19
N ARG A 45 -8.50 5.77 -1.30
CA ARG A 45 -8.09 5.53 0.09
C ARG A 45 -6.79 4.73 0.28
N LEU A 46 -5.94 4.68 -0.75
CA LEU A 46 -4.59 4.13 -0.61
C LEU A 46 -3.78 4.98 0.38
N THR A 47 -3.19 4.31 1.37
CA THR A 47 -2.34 4.94 2.37
C THR A 47 -1.04 5.43 1.73
N GLU A 48 -0.69 6.70 1.96
CA GLU A 48 0.58 7.30 1.56
C GLU A 48 1.37 7.75 2.79
N GLU A 49 2.54 7.15 3.00
CA GLU A 49 3.45 7.52 4.08
C GLU A 49 4.56 8.44 3.58
N THR A 50 4.74 9.59 4.23
CA THR A 50 5.86 10.49 3.90
C THR A 50 7.15 9.94 4.50
N LEU A 51 8.14 9.66 3.65
CA LEU A 51 9.42 9.11 4.07
C LEU A 51 10.26 10.17 4.77
N ARG A 52 10.77 9.80 5.96
CA ARG A 52 11.65 10.62 6.79
C ARG A 52 13.12 10.34 6.47
N ASP A 53 13.45 9.06 6.36
CA ASP A 53 14.79 8.58 6.07
C ASP A 53 14.75 7.11 5.58
N TRP A 54 15.94 6.57 5.31
CA TRP A 54 16.14 5.18 4.88
C TRP A 54 15.69 4.14 5.89
N SER A 55 15.85 4.41 7.19
CA SER A 55 15.42 3.49 8.25
C SER A 55 13.90 3.41 8.31
N HIS A 56 13.20 4.54 8.12
CA HIS A 56 11.75 4.58 8.02
C HIS A 56 11.24 3.71 6.86
N LEU A 57 11.87 3.82 5.68
CA LEU A 57 11.51 2.99 4.54
C LEU A 57 11.68 1.49 4.85
N LYS A 58 12.78 1.09 5.48
CA LYS A 58 12.98 -0.32 5.89
C LYS A 58 11.91 -0.81 6.86
N GLN A 59 11.49 0.02 7.80
CA GLN A 59 10.41 -0.31 8.72
C GLN A 59 9.09 -0.55 7.97
N LEU A 60 8.73 0.35 7.05
CA LEU A 60 7.53 0.20 6.21
C LEU A 60 7.58 -1.09 5.37
N LEU A 61 8.73 -1.40 4.76
CA LEU A 61 8.91 -2.65 4.03
C LEU A 61 8.70 -3.89 4.91
N SER A 62 9.23 -3.87 6.14
CA SER A 62 9.03 -4.97 7.09
C SER A 62 7.56 -5.12 7.51
N VAL A 63 6.82 -4.02 7.63
CA VAL A 63 5.36 -4.05 7.86
C VAL A 63 4.64 -4.71 6.68
N CYS A 64 4.96 -4.32 5.45
CA CYS A 64 4.38 -4.92 4.24
C CYS A 64 4.63 -6.43 4.17
N GLU A 65 5.85 -6.88 4.48
CA GLU A 65 6.20 -8.31 4.51
C GLU A 65 5.39 -9.08 5.57
N ALA A 66 5.19 -8.48 6.75
CA ALA A 66 4.38 -9.08 7.80
C ALA A 66 2.90 -9.19 7.39
N GLN A 67 2.34 -8.13 6.80
CA GLN A 67 0.95 -8.12 6.31
C GLN A 67 0.72 -9.16 5.21
N ARG A 68 1.66 -9.31 4.29
CA ARG A 68 1.60 -10.33 3.22
C ARG A 68 1.54 -11.76 3.77
N LYS A 69 2.38 -12.07 4.78
CA LYS A 69 2.34 -13.39 5.45
C LYS A 69 1.00 -13.67 6.12
N VAL A 70 0.39 -12.66 6.73
CA VAL A 70 -0.96 -12.79 7.32
C VAL A 70 -2.01 -13.01 6.23
N GLY A 71 -1.93 -12.26 5.12
CA GLY A 71 -2.81 -12.42 3.97
C GLY A 71 -2.82 -13.85 3.40
N GLU A 72 -1.64 -14.44 3.21
CA GLU A 72 -1.51 -15.84 2.77
C GLU A 72 -2.22 -16.81 3.73
N THR A 73 -2.10 -16.63 5.05
CA THR A 73 -2.75 -17.52 6.02
C THR A 73 -4.28 -17.35 6.06
N SER A 74 -4.78 -16.11 6.17
CA SER A 74 -6.21 -15.86 6.33
C SER A 74 -7.01 -16.19 5.07
N LEU A 75 -6.45 -15.94 3.88
CA LEU A 75 -7.16 -16.20 2.61
C LEU A 75 -7.20 -17.69 2.26
N ASN A 76 -6.16 -18.43 2.62
CA ASN A 76 -6.14 -19.89 2.47
C ASN A 76 -7.17 -20.57 3.39
N GLU A 77 -7.47 -20.02 4.56
CA GLU A 77 -8.52 -20.54 5.44
C GLU A 77 -9.94 -20.27 4.91
N THR A 78 -10.15 -19.17 4.19
CA THR A 78 -11.44 -18.84 3.56
C THR A 78 -11.70 -19.53 2.23
N SER A 79 -10.70 -20.20 1.64
CA SER A 79 -10.83 -20.92 0.38
C SER A 79 -11.01 -22.42 0.66
N SER A 80 -12.25 -22.85 0.88
CA SER A 80 -12.67 -24.27 0.88
C SER A 80 -13.47 -24.60 -0.36
#